data_AF-A0A9D6WK26-F1
#
_entry.id   AF-A0A9D6WK26-F1
#
_cell.length_a   1.000
_cell.length_b   1.000
_cell.length_c   1.000
_cell.angle_alpha   90.00
_cell.angle_beta   90.00
_cell.angle_gamma   90.00
#
_symmetry.space_group_name_H-M   'P 1'
#
loop_
_entity.id
_entity.type
_entity.pdbx_description
1 polymer ?
#
loop_
_entity_poly.entity_id
_entity_poly.type
_entity_poly.pdbx_seq_one_letter_code
_entity_poly.pdbx_strand_id
1 'polypeptide(L)' 'MATAALNESEQKIASLLASRYGDGVVYIPRNGAKSLFFDAMANGFISEDGFVTRKGRALLARAGSGTDLRG' A
#
# COMPACT_ATOMS: atom_id res chain seq x y z
N MET A 1 22.90 -0.93 -0.49
CA MET A 1 21.70 -0.15 -0.87
C MET A 1 20.85 -0.01 0.38
N ALA A 2 20.60 1.22 0.85
CA ALA A 2 19.87 1.46 2.10
C ALA A 2 18.38 1.15 1.92
N THR A 3 17.92 0.03 2.47
CA THR A 3 16.49 -0.23 2.69
C THR A 3 15.99 0.77 3.72
N ALA A 4 15.44 1.90 3.27
CA ALA A 4 14.76 2.83 4.16
C ALA A 4 13.67 2.05 4.92
N ALA A 5 13.78 1.99 6.24
CA ALA A 5 12.77 1.39 7.10
C ALA A 5 11.43 2.10 6.82
N LEU A 6 10.38 1.33 6.54
CA LEU A 6 9.04 1.88 6.33
C LEU A 6 8.57 2.53 7.63
N ASN A 7 8.12 3.78 7.57
CA ASN A 7 7.52 4.41 8.75
C ASN A 7 6.14 3.77 9.07
N GLU A 8 5.60 4.02 10.26
CA GLU A 8 4.36 3.36 10.73
C GLU A 8 3.17 3.60 9.78
N SER A 9 3.06 4.80 9.20
CA SER A 9 2.03 5.14 8.23
C SER A 9 2.21 4.38 6.90
N GLU A 10 3.44 4.28 6.41
CA GLU A 10 3.80 3.51 5.21
C GLU A 10 3.52 2.02 5.41
N GLN A 11 3.74 1.46 6.61
CA GLN A 11 3.40 0.07 6.92
C GLN A 11 1.89 -0.15 6.91
N LYS A 12 1.10 0.76 7.49
CA LYS A 12 -0.37 0.70 7.46
C LYS A 12 -0.90 0.79 6.03
N ILE A 13 -0.36 1.71 5.22
CA ILE A 13 -0.71 1.84 3.80
C ILE A 13 -0.30 0.57 3.03
N ALA A 14 0.88 0.01 3.28
CA ALA A 14 1.31 -1.23 2.64
C ALA A 14 0.38 -2.40 2.96
N SER A 15 -0.10 -2.54 4.20
CA SER A 15 -1.09 -3.55 4.59
C SER A 15 -2.44 -3.34 3.89
N LEU A 16 -2.87 -2.08 3.71
CA LEU A 16 -4.07 -1.76 2.93
C LEU A 16 -3.89 -2.16 1.45
N LEU A 17 -2.74 -1.84 0.86
CA LEU A 17 -2.40 -2.18 -0.53
C LEU A 17 -2.17 -3.69 -0.74
N ALA A 18 -1.79 -4.42 0.30
CA ALA A 18 -1.66 -5.88 0.27
C ALA A 18 -3.02 -6.56 0.18
N SER A 19 -4.08 -5.91 0.67
CA SER A 19 -5.47 -6.36 0.53
C SER A 19 -6.09 -6.05 -0.84
N ARG A 20 -5.28 -5.71 -1.85
CA ARG A 20 -5.75 -5.48 -3.23
C ARG A 20 -6.17 -6.78 -3.90
N TYR A 21 -7.14 -6.70 -4.80
CA TYR A 21 -7.43 -7.79 -5.73
C TYR A 21 -6.32 -7.88 -6.79
N GLY A 22 -6.16 -9.04 -7.42
CA GLY A 22 -5.07 -9.33 -8.37
C GLY A 22 -5.00 -8.42 -9.59
N ASP A 23 -6.04 -7.62 -9.83
CA ASP A 23 -6.16 -6.59 -10.87
C ASP A 23 -5.54 -5.23 -10.50
N GLY A 24 -5.16 -5.04 -9.23
CA GLY A 24 -4.59 -3.78 -8.73
C GLY A 24 -5.63 -2.77 -8.24
N VAL A 25 -6.90 -3.15 -8.11
CA VAL A 25 -7.94 -2.32 -7.49
C VAL A 25 -7.84 -2.40 -5.98
N VAL A 26 -7.79 -1.25 -5.31
CA VAL A 26 -7.81 -1.15 -3.84
C VAL A 26 -9.24 -0.91 -3.40
N TYR A 27 -9.87 -1.91 -2.79
CA TYR A 27 -11.20 -1.75 -2.21
C TYR A 27 -11.12 -1.36 -0.73
N ILE A 28 -11.83 -0.29 -0.35
CA ILE A 28 -12.03 0.07 1.05
C ILE A 28 -13.43 -0.43 1.44
N PRO A 29 -13.58 -1.29 2.46
CA PRO A 29 -14.90 -1.61 2.97
C PRO A 29 -15.61 -0.33 3.46
N ARG A 30 -16.93 -0.27 3.34
CA ARG A 30 -17.75 0.92 3.65
C ARG A 30 -17.50 1.54 5.05
N ASN A 31 -17.05 0.72 6.01
CA ASN A 31 -16.67 1.11 7.38
C ASN A 31 -15.15 1.07 7.66
N GLY A 32 -14.34 0.85 6.63
CA GLY A 32 -12.88 0.79 6.72
C GLY A 32 -12.23 2.17 6.79
N ALA A 33 -10.92 2.16 7.06
CA ALA A 33 -10.07 3.33 7.27
C ALA A 33 -10.00 4.26 6.04
N LYS A 34 -11.07 5.03 5.78
CA LYS A 34 -11.13 6.05 4.73
C LYS A 34 -9.99 7.05 4.83
N SER A 35 -9.60 7.42 6.05
CA SER A 35 -8.44 8.30 6.30
C SER A 35 -7.17 7.73 5.68
N LEU A 36 -6.90 6.44 5.88
CA LEU A 36 -5.71 5.77 5.36
C LEU A 36 -5.71 5.70 3.82
N PHE A 37 -6.88 5.61 3.20
CA PHE A 37 -7.00 5.67 1.75
C PHE A 37 -6.75 7.06 1.20
N PHE A 38 -7.32 8.10 1.83
CA PHE A 38 -7.01 9.49 1.47
C PHE A 38 -5.53 9.81 1.68
N ASP A 39 -4.91 9.29 2.74
CA ASP A 39 -3.47 9.41 2.97
C ASP A 39 -2.69 8.69 1.86
N ALA A 40 -3.10 7.49 1.48
CA ALA A 40 -2.46 6.76 0.38
C ALA A 40 -2.60 7.47 -0.97
N MET A 41 -3.74 8.11 -1.22
CA MET A 41 -4.00 8.92 -2.41
C MET A 41 -3.18 10.22 -2.39
N ALA A 42 -3.19 10.96 -1.28
CA ALA A 42 -2.41 12.18 -1.11
C ALA A 42 -0.90 11.95 -1.24
N ASN A 43 -0.42 10.78 -0.81
CA ASN A 43 0.96 10.37 -0.97
C ASN A 43 1.26 9.74 -2.36
N GLY A 44 0.28 9.62 -3.25
CA GLY A 44 0.44 9.13 -4.62
C GLY A 44 0.66 7.62 -4.74
N PHE A 45 0.30 6.84 -3.72
CA PHE A 45 0.35 5.38 -3.75
C PHE A 45 -0.87 4.77 -4.48
N ILE A 46 -1.98 5.50 -4.52
CA ILE A 46 -3.24 5.14 -5.18
C ILE A 46 -3.68 6.30 -6.09
N SER A 47 -4.24 6.01 -7.26
CA SER A 47 -4.87 7.01 -8.12
C SER A 47 -6.22 7.47 -7.57
N GLU A 48 -6.74 8.58 -8.10
CA GLU A 48 -8.11 9.06 -7.78
C GLU A 48 -9.17 7.99 -8.09
N ASP A 49 -8.93 7.17 -9.12
CA ASP A 49 -9.77 6.05 -9.53
C ASP A 49 -9.64 4.80 -8.64
N GLY A 50 -8.76 4.81 -7.62
CA GLY A 50 -8.59 3.68 -6.68
C GLY A 50 -7.62 2.58 -7.11
N PHE A 51 -6.78 2.83 -8.12
CA PHE A 51 -5.78 1.86 -8.59
C PHE A 51 -4.41 2.08 -7.95
N VAL A 52 -3.69 0.99 -7.68
CA VAL A 52 -2.31 1.06 -7.16
C VAL A 52 -1.37 1.64 -8.22
N THR A 53 -0.70 2.74 -7.89
CA THR A 53 0.27 3.40 -8.79
C THR A 53 1.60 2.65 -8.81
N ARG A 54 2.53 3.06 -9.70
CA ARG A 54 3.91 2.56 -9.68
C ARG A 54 4.60 2.77 -8.32
N LYS A 55 4.32 3.90 -7.65
CA LYS A 55 4.85 4.21 -6.32
C LYS A 55 4.27 3.27 -5.26
N GLY A 56 2.97 2.99 -5.32
CA GLY A 56 2.31 2.00 -4.45
C GLY A 56 2.88 0.59 -4.62
N ARG A 57 3.13 0.15 -5.87
CA ARG A 57 3.79 -1.14 -6.13
C ARG A 57 5.22 -1.21 -5.59
N ALA A 58 5.98 -0.12 -5.69
CA ALA A 58 7.31 -0.04 -5.09
C ALA A 58 7.27 -0.10 -3.55
N LEU A 59 6.26 0.53 -2.94
CA LEU A 59 6.01 0.42 -1.48
C LEU A 59 5.70 -1.03 -1.08
N LEU A 60 4.84 -1.70 -1.84
CA LEU A 60 4.52 -3.11 -1.66
C LEU A 60 5.73 -4.01 -1.81
N ALA A 61 6.58 -3.77 -2.82
CA ALA A 61 7.82 -4.52 -2.98
C ALA A 61 8.74 -4.33 -1.77
N ARG A 62 8.90 -3.10 -1.26
CA ARG A 62 9.69 -2.82 -0.05
C ARG A 62 9.12 -3.51 1.20
N ALA A 63 7.79 -3.58 1.32
CA ALA A 63 7.12 -4.26 2.43
C ALA A 63 7.18 -5.80 2.31
N GLY A 64 7.02 -6.33 1.10
CA GLY A 64 7.08 -7.77 0.78
C GLY A 64 8.49 -8.34 0.80
N SER A 65 9.51 -7.58 0.40
CA SER A 65 10.92 -7.98 0.54
C SER A 65 11.38 -8.11 2.00
N GLY A 66 10.59 -7.62 2.96
CA GLY A 66 10.75 -7.93 4.39
C GLY A 66 9.95 -9.14 4.89
N THR A 67 9.03 -9.67 4.07
CA THR A 67 8.09 -10.75 4.40
C THR A 67 8.41 -12.07 3.68
N ASP A 68 9.17 -12.04 2.57
CA ASP A 68 9.59 -13.22 1.79
C ASP A 68 10.75 -14.04 2.41
N LEU A 69 10.80 -14.16 3.74
CA LEU A 69 11.65 -15.13 4.46
C LEU A 69 10.84 -16.10 5.35
N ARG A 70 9.52 -16.18 5.18
CA ARG A 70 8.67 -17.17 5.85
C ARG A 70 7.66 -17.77 4.88
N GLY A 71 8.05 -18.85 4.22
CA GLY A 71 7.20 -19.68 3.37
C GLY A 71 8.04 -20.62 2.52
#